data_AF-A0A7J9SWK3-F1
#
_entry.id   AF-A0A7J9SWK3-F1
#
_cell.length_a   1.000
_cell.length_b   1.000
_cell.length_c   1.000
_cell.angle_alpha   90.00
_cell.angle_beta   90.00
_cell.angle_gamma   90.00
#
_symmetry.space_group_name_H-M   'P 1'
#
loop_
_entity.id
_entity.type
_entity.pdbx_description
1 polymer ?
#
loop_
_entity_poly.entity_id
_entity_poly.type
_entity_poly.pdbx_seq_one_letter_code
_entity_poly.pdbx_strand_id
1 'polypeptide(L)' 'MISIKNLTYYYPGFEDAVLDNINLTVEEGEFILLLGPSGCGKSTLVQCLNGIIPKVASG' A
#
# COMPACT_ATOMS: atom_id res chain seq x y z
N MET A 1 -2.16 16.69 -2.08
CA MET A 1 -3.11 15.76 -1.43
C MET A 1 -2.97 14.36 -2.04
N ILE A 2 -2.81 13.33 -1.21
CA ILE A 2 -2.86 11.92 -1.59
C ILE A 2 -4.10 11.30 -0.94
N SER A 3 -4.88 10.53 -1.69
CA SER A 3 -6.05 9.82 -1.16
C SER A 3 -6.10 8.39 -1.68
N ILE A 4 -6.17 7.43 -0.76
CA ILE A 4 -6.37 6.01 -0.98
C ILE A 4 -7.75 5.65 -0.43
N LYS A 5 -8.55 4.96 -1.24
CA LYS A 5 -9.87 4.46 -0.82
C LYS A 5 -9.97 2.97 -1.10
N ASN A 6 -10.28 2.20 -0.07
CA ASN A 6 -10.54 0.76 -0.13
C ASN A 6 -9.45 -0.02 -0.90
N LEU A 7 -8.17 0.30 -0.66
CA LEU A 7 -7.06 -0.39 -1.31
C LEU A 7 -6.89 -1.76 -0.69
N THR A 8 -7.19 -2.79 -1.47
CA THR A 8 -6.85 -4.19 -1.18
C THR A 8 -5.87 -4.68 -2.24
N TYR A 9 -4.80 -5.36 -1.82
CA TYR A 9 -3.79 -5.91 -2.72
C TYR A 9 -3.33 -7.30 -2.29
N TYR A 10 -3.28 -8.20 -3.28
CA TYR A 10 -2.78 -9.56 -3.19
C TYR A 10 -1.57 -9.68 -4.11
N TYR A 11 -0.48 -10.27 -3.63
CA TYR A 11 0.56 -10.72 -4.54
C TYR A 11 0.08 -11.96 -5.30
N PRO A 12 0.54 -12.16 -6.55
CA PRO A 12 0.24 -13.38 -7.29
C PRO A 12 0.59 -14.64 -6.48
N GLY A 13 -0.36 -15.56 -6.37
CA GLY A 13 -0.19 -16.82 -5.64
C GLY A 13 -0.37 -16.74 -4.12
N PHE A 14 -0.73 -15.58 -3.57
CA PHE A 14 -1.10 -15.44 -2.16
C PHE A 14 -2.62 -15.53 -2.01
N GLU A 15 -3.09 -16.31 -1.03
CA GLU A 15 -4.51 -16.40 -0.67
C GLU A 15 -4.96 -15.19 0.16
N ASP A 16 -4.07 -14.71 1.03
CA ASP A 16 -4.33 -13.57 1.92
C ASP A 16 -3.89 -12.24 1.30
N ALA A 17 -4.65 -11.18 1.61
CA ALA A 17 -4.32 -9.82 1.24
C ALA A 17 -3.12 -9.31 2.05
N VAL A 18 -2.12 -8.73 1.36
CA VAL A 18 -1.02 -8.01 2.03
C VAL A 18 -1.46 -6.61 2.48
N LEU A 19 -2.36 -5.99 1.71
CA LEU A 19 -3.08 -4.79 2.11
C LEU A 19 -4.57 -5.10 2.06
N ASP A 20 -5.30 -4.85 3.13
CA ASP A 20 -6.74 -5.14 3.20
C ASP A 20 -7.52 -3.88 3.58
N ASN A 21 -8.36 -3.42 2.66
CA ASN A 21 -9.27 -2.28 2.83
C ASN A 21 -8.60 -1.02 3.40
N ILE A 22 -7.41 -0.68 2.88
CA ILE A 22 -6.66 0.48 3.36
C ILE A 22 -7.31 1.77 2.86
N ASN A 23 -7.59 2.65 3.81
CA ASN A 23 -8.11 3.99 3.58
C ASN A 23 -7.14 4.99 4.22
N LEU A 24 -6.60 5.91 3.43
CA LEU A 24 -5.60 6.88 3.88
C LEU A 24 -5.80 8.19 3.12
N THR A 25 -5.77 9.31 3.83
CA THR A 25 -5.68 10.64 3.23
C THR A 25 -4.47 11.33 3.84
N VAL A 26 -3.65 11.93 2.98
CA VAL A 26 -2.48 12.74 3.37
C VAL A 26 -2.63 14.11 2.72
N GLU A 27 -2.73 15.13 3.54
CA GLU A 27 -2.87 16.51 3.09
C GLU A 27 -1.55 17.07 2.57
N GLU A 28 -1.63 18.19 1.85
CA GLU A 28 -0.43 18.86 1.36
C GLU A 28 0.40 19.42 2.53
N GLY A 29 1.70 19.14 2.52
CA GLY A 29 2.62 19.54 3.59
C GLY A 29 2.63 18.63 4.82
N GLU A 30 1.78 17.59 4.87
CA GLU A 30 1.82 16.62 5.97
C GLU A 30 3.05 15.71 5.91
N PHE A 31 3.65 15.48 7.07
CA PHE A 31 4.72 14.51 7.27
C PHE A 31 4.23 13.35 8.11
N ILE A 32 4.14 12.17 7.52
CA ILE A 32 3.61 10.97 8.16
C ILE A 32 4.69 9.89 8.32
N LEU A 33 4.57 9.10 9.38
CA LEU A 33 5.42 7.94 9.65
C LEU A 33 4.58 6.66 9.61
N LEU A 34 4.95 5.73 8.72
CA LEU A 34 4.29 4.43 8.61
C LEU A 34 5.05 3.38 9.46
N LEU A 35 4.41 2.90 10.52
CA LEU A 35 4.97 1.94 11.48
C LEU A 35 4.28 0.57 11.40
N GLY A 36 4.96 -0.47 11.85
CA GLY A 36 4.42 -1.83 11.97
C GLY A 36 5.47 -2.93 11.85
N PRO A 37 5.17 -4.18 12.26
CA PRO A 37 6.09 -5.31 12.21
C PRO A 37 6.64 -5.60 10.82
N SER A 38 7.76 -6.32 10.73
CA SER A 38 8.27 -6.77 9.42
C SER A 38 7.22 -7.63 8.70
N GLY A 39 7.10 -7.46 7.38
CA GLY A 39 6.13 -8.22 6.56
C GLY A 39 4.69 -7.69 6.53
N CYS A 40 4.31 -6.71 7.35
CA CYS A 40 2.91 -6.21 7.42
C CYS A 40 2.45 -5.33 6.23
N GLY A 41 3.17 -5.32 5.10
CA GLY A 41 2.75 -4.57 3.90
C GLY A 41 3.17 -3.10 3.80
N LYS A 42 4.01 -2.56 4.70
CA LYS A 42 4.44 -1.15 4.66
C LYS A 42 5.06 -0.74 3.32
N SER A 43 6.08 -1.47 2.87
CA SER A 43 6.74 -1.18 1.59
C SER A 43 5.79 -1.39 0.42
N THR A 44 4.90 -2.37 0.50
CA THR A 44 3.84 -2.61 -0.50
C THR A 44 2.90 -1.41 -0.61
N LEU A 45 2.45 -0.83 0.51
CA LEU A 45 1.61 0.38 0.51
C LEU A 45 2.32 1.56 -0.16
N VAL A 46 3.60 1.81 0.17
CA VAL A 46 4.39 2.88 -0.44
C VAL A 46 4.61 2.63 -1.94
N GLN A 47 4.83 1.39 -2.35
CA GLN A 47 4.97 1.02 -3.77
C GLN A 47 3.67 1.18 -4.55
N CYS A 48 2.51 0.88 -3.94
CA CYS A 48 1.20 1.16 -4.53
C CYS A 48 0.98 2.67 -4.70
N LEU A 49 1.31 3.46 -3.68
CA LEU A 49 1.24 4.93 -3.73
C LEU A 49 2.09 5.53 -4.85
N ASN A 50 3.29 4.97 -5.06
CA ASN A 50 4.20 5.39 -6.12
C ASN A 50 3.84 4.84 -7.51
N GLY A 51 2.78 4.01 -7.62
CA GLY A 51 2.36 3.39 -8.88
C GLY A 51 3.32 2.32 -9.42
N ILE A 52 4.22 1.79 -8.59
CA ILE A 52 5.17 0.72 -8.91
C ILE A 52 4.44 -0.63 -8.92
N ILE A 53 3.66 -0.90 -7.88
CA ILE A 53 2.72 -2.01 -7.82
C ILE A 53 1.35 -1.50 -8.32
N PRO A 54 0.62 -2.26 -9.15
CA PRO A 54 0.87 -3.67 -9.52
C PRO A 54 1.86 -3.88 -10.68
N LYS A 55 2.27 -2.83 -11.39
CA LYS A 55 2.98 -2.93 -12.69
C LYS A 55 4.27 -3.78 -12.68
N VAL A 56 5.04 -3.74 -11.59
CA VAL A 56 6.33 -4.44 -11.47
C VAL A 56 6.22 -5.80 -10.78
N ALA A 57 5.13 -6.05 -10.03
CA ALA A 57 4.95 -7.29 -9.30
C ALA A 57 4.18 -8.36 -10.09
N SER A 58 3.54 -7.98 -11.21
CA SER A 58 2.99 -8.90 -12.20
C SER A 58 4.09 -9.38 -13.15
N GLY A 59 4.92 -10.30 -12.66
CA GLY A 59 5.85 -11.13 -13.43
C GLY A 59 5.50 -12.59 -13.26
#